data_AF-A0A4C1YUM4-F1
#
_entry.id   AF-A0A4C1YUM4-F1
#
_cell.length_a   1.000
_cell.length_b   1.000
_cell.length_c   1.000
_cell.angle_alpha   90.00
_cell.angle_beta   90.00
_cell.angle_gamma   90.00
#
_symmetry.space_group_name_H-M   'P 1'
#
loop_
_entity.id
_entity.type
_entity.pdbx_description
1 polymer ?
#
loop_
_entity_poly.entity_id
_entity_poly.type
_entity_poly.pdbx_seq_one_letter_code
_entity_poly.pdbx_strand_id
1 'polypeptide(L)'
;MAAQVKHVIHQSRAARSMLRPVFRSHLPLRAKIVLYKGYIRSRLTYVAPAWYALCSASQRKRIQAQQSIALRMIVGAGRYVLNDVIARDFCIETVEEFIQRIARRMYDIADQGPYELLRNMAPTHERSPSGRPLPRELVKTPPPKE
;
A
#
# COMPACT_ATOMS: atom_id res chain seq x y z
N MET A 1 -6.09 -14.66 5.32
CA MET A 1 -5.79 -13.42 4.57
C MET A 1 -7.00 -12.58 4.16
N ALA A 2 -8.08 -13.16 3.63
CA ALA A 2 -9.23 -12.37 3.15
C ALA A 2 -9.88 -11.47 4.23
N ALA A 3 -9.92 -11.91 5.49
CA ALA A 3 -10.44 -11.11 6.61
C ALA A 3 -9.61 -9.83 6.85
N GLN A 4 -8.28 -9.94 6.88
CA GLN A 4 -7.38 -8.80 7.06
C GLN A 4 -7.55 -7.76 5.93
N VAL A 5 -7.59 -8.21 4.68
CA VAL A 5 -7.80 -7.33 3.53
C VAL A 5 -9.16 -6.63 3.62
N LYS A 6 -10.23 -7.35 3.97
CA LYS A 6 -11.57 -6.77 4.17
C LYS A 6 -11.54 -5.71 5.29
N HIS A 7 -10.87 -6.01 6.40
CA HIS A 7 -10.77 -5.10 7.54
C HIS A 7 -10.04 -3.80 7.16
N VAL A 8 -8.87 -3.90 6.53
CA VAL A 8 -8.08 -2.74 6.09
C VAL A 8 -8.84 -1.90 5.06
N ILE A 9 -9.54 -2.55 4.11
CA ILE A 9 -10.41 -1.84 3.16
C ILE A 9 -11.56 -1.12 3.89
N HIS A 10 -12.18 -1.77 4.87
CA HIS A 10 -13.26 -1.17 5.66
C HIS A 10 -12.77 0.06 6.43
N GLN A 11 -11.62 -0.03 7.10
CA GLN A 11 -11.00 1.09 7.80
C GLN A 11 -10.66 2.25 6.85
N SER A 12 -10.10 1.96 5.68
CA SER A 12 -9.78 2.97 4.66
C SER A 12 -11.06 3.65 4.13
N ARG A 13 -12.14 2.90 3.92
CA ARG A 13 -13.45 3.43 3.52
C ARG A 13 -14.05 4.34 4.60
N ALA A 14 -14.02 3.91 5.86
CA ALA A 14 -14.49 4.70 6.99
C ALA A 14 -13.71 6.02 7.10
N ALA A 15 -12.39 5.96 7.06
CA ALA A 15 -11.51 7.13 7.07
C ALA A 15 -11.82 8.10 5.91
N ARG A 16 -12.01 7.58 4.70
CA ARG A 16 -12.40 8.39 3.55
C ARG A 16 -13.78 9.02 3.73
N SER A 17 -14.75 8.29 4.30
CA SER A 17 -16.08 8.81 4.57
C SER A 17 -16.03 9.99 5.53
N MET A 18 -15.28 9.86 6.62
CA MET A 18 -15.06 10.94 7.60
C MET A 18 -14.40 12.17 6.97
N LEU A 19 -13.41 11.97 6.09
CA LEU A 19 -12.70 13.07 5.43
C LEU A 19 -13.42 13.62 4.20
N ARG A 20 -14.58 13.08 3.81
CA ARG A 20 -15.30 13.51 2.62
C ARG A 20 -15.64 15.02 2.62
N PRO A 21 -16.09 15.65 3.72
CA PRO A 21 -16.32 17.10 3.75
C PRO A 21 -15.04 17.89 3.48
N VAL A 22 -13.92 17.44 4.07
CA VAL A 22 -12.60 18.08 3.91
C VAL A 22 -12.13 17.99 2.46
N PHE A 23 -12.27 16.83 1.82
CA PHE A 23 -11.87 16.66 0.42
C PHE A 23 -12.74 17.45 -0.57
N ARG A 24 -14.00 17.73 -0.22
CA ARG A 24 -14.91 18.54 -1.05
C ARG A 24 -14.80 20.05 -0.82
N SER A 25 -14.14 20.48 0.26
CA SER A 25 -13.92 21.89 0.55
C SER A 25 -12.98 22.57 -0.46
N HIS A 26 -12.88 23.90 -0.38
CA HIS A 26 -11.96 24.73 -1.18
C HIS A 26 -10.49 24.67 -0.72
N LEU A 27 -10.12 23.68 0.10
CA LEU A 27 -8.72 23.49 0.49
C LEU A 27 -7.81 23.26 -0.71
N PRO A 28 -6.55 23.74 -0.67
CA PRO A 28 -5.59 23.49 -1.72
C PRO A 28 -5.34 22.00 -1.90
N LEU A 29 -5.21 21.54 -3.14
CA LEU A 29 -5.02 20.12 -3.48
C LEU A 29 -3.84 19.49 -2.74
N ARG A 30 -2.74 20.24 -2.57
CA ARG A 30 -1.56 19.80 -1.81
C ARG A 30 -1.92 19.40 -0.37
N ALA A 31 -2.72 20.19 0.33
CA ALA A 31 -3.15 19.87 1.70
C ALA A 31 -4.01 18.60 1.76
N LYS A 32 -4.94 18.45 0.80
CA LYS A 32 -5.77 17.23 0.69
C LYS A 32 -4.93 15.98 0.45
N ILE A 33 -3.87 16.08 -0.35
CA ILE A 33 -2.94 14.97 -0.62
C ILE A 33 -2.13 14.61 0.62
N VAL A 34 -1.70 15.60 1.41
CA VAL A 34 -1.03 15.37 2.69
C VAL A 34 -1.95 14.61 3.64
N LEU A 35 -3.23 14.98 3.73
CA LEU A 35 -4.21 14.24 4.54
C LEU A 35 -4.42 12.80 4.06
N TYR A 36 -4.45 12.59 2.73
CA TYR A 36 -4.48 11.24 2.16
C TYR A 36 -3.26 10.41 2.56
N LYS A 37 -2.05 10.97 2.42
CA LYS A 37 -0.78 10.35 2.83
C LYS A 37 -0.77 10.00 4.32
N GLY A 38 -1.15 10.95 5.17
CA GLY A 38 -1.07 10.83 6.63
C GLY A 38 -2.14 9.93 7.25
N TYR A 39 -3.35 9.89 6.70
CA TYR A 39 -4.48 9.21 7.36
C TYR A 39 -5.04 8.01 6.60
N ILE A 40 -5.36 8.18 5.32
CA ILE A 40 -6.01 7.09 4.55
C ILE A 40 -4.99 6.04 4.15
N ARG A 41 -3.85 6.47 3.61
CA ARG A 41 -2.79 5.57 3.16
C ARG A 41 -2.17 4.84 4.34
N SER A 42 -1.88 5.52 5.44
CA SER A 42 -1.36 4.90 6.66
C SER A 42 -2.28 3.78 7.16
N ARG A 43 -3.60 3.99 7.23
CA ARG A 43 -4.57 2.93 7.57
C ARG A 43 -4.60 1.78 6.55
N LEU A 44 -4.41 2.09 5.27
CA LEU A 44 -4.38 1.09 4.19
C LEU A 44 -3.11 0.23 4.21
N THR A 45 -1.96 0.81 4.60
CA THR A 45 -0.64 0.18 4.44
C THR A 45 0.08 -0.15 5.75
N TYR A 46 -0.50 0.14 6.92
CA TYR A 46 0.15 0.01 8.23
C TYR A 46 0.91 -1.31 8.45
N VAL A 47 0.22 -2.45 8.31
CA VAL A 47 0.83 -3.79 8.52
C VAL A 47 1.18 -4.47 7.19
N ALA A 48 1.08 -3.75 6.07
CA ALA A 48 1.16 -4.35 4.74
C ALA A 48 2.47 -5.11 4.46
N PRO A 49 3.67 -4.68 4.92
CA PRO A 49 4.90 -5.45 4.73
C PRO A 49 4.82 -6.90 5.19
N ALA A 50 4.06 -7.18 6.26
CA ALA A 50 3.96 -8.52 6.82
C ALA A 50 3.04 -9.46 6.03
N TRP A 51 2.08 -8.93 5.24
CA TRP A 51 1.00 -9.74 4.68
C TRP A 51 0.67 -9.50 3.21
N TYR A 52 1.15 -8.41 2.61
CA TYR A 52 0.81 -8.05 1.23
C TYR A 52 1.32 -9.07 0.21
N ALA A 53 2.44 -9.75 0.50
CA ALA A 53 2.97 -10.85 -0.31
C ALA A 53 1.94 -11.97 -0.48
N LEU A 54 1.18 -12.24 0.59
CA LEU A 54 0.19 -13.30 0.70
C LEU A 54 -1.12 -12.97 0.01
N CYS A 55 -1.29 -11.74 -0.49
CA CYS A 55 -2.50 -11.33 -1.17
C CYS A 55 -2.57 -11.84 -2.60
N SER A 56 -3.74 -12.35 -2.97
CA SER A 56 -4.05 -12.68 -4.36
C SER A 56 -4.08 -11.42 -5.23
N ALA A 57 -3.90 -11.58 -6.55
CA ALA A 57 -3.98 -10.47 -7.50
C ALA A 57 -5.30 -9.69 -7.41
N SER A 58 -6.42 -10.39 -7.17
CA SER A 58 -7.73 -9.76 -6.97
C SER A 58 -7.80 -8.91 -5.69
N GLN A 59 -7.17 -9.35 -4.61
CA GLN A 59 -7.07 -8.59 -3.35
C GLN A 59 -6.20 -7.35 -3.52
N ARG A 60 -5.04 -7.48 -4.18
CA ARG A 60 -4.15 -6.34 -4.51
C ARG A 60 -4.88 -5.29 -5.34
N LYS A 61 -5.62 -5.70 -6.38
CA LYS A 61 -6.47 -4.79 -7.18
C LYS A 61 -7.51 -4.05 -6.32
N ARG A 62 -8.16 -4.72 -5.36
CA ARG A 62 -9.13 -4.08 -4.45
C ARG A 62 -8.49 -3.07 -3.50
N ILE A 63 -7.26 -3.34 -3.04
CA ILE A 63 -6.48 -2.42 -2.21
C ILE A 63 -6.08 -1.19 -3.03
N GLN A 64 -5.52 -1.39 -4.22
CA GLN A 64 -5.17 -0.31 -5.16
C GLN A 64 -6.40 0.55 -5.50
N ALA A 65 -7.57 -0.08 -5.69
CA ALA A 65 -8.81 0.65 -5.95
C ALA A 65 -9.19 1.61 -4.81
N GLN A 66 -8.86 1.33 -3.54
CA GLN A 66 -9.11 2.28 -2.45
C GLN A 66 -8.27 3.56 -2.62
N GLN A 67 -7.02 3.44 -3.04
CA GLN A 67 -6.18 4.59 -3.41
C GLN A 67 -6.79 5.35 -4.59
N SER A 68 -7.12 4.68 -5.70
CA SER A 68 -7.68 5.35 -6.87
C SER A 68 -8.99 6.11 -6.57
N ILE A 69 -9.88 5.52 -5.75
CA ILE A 69 -11.13 6.18 -5.35
C ILE A 69 -10.84 7.41 -4.47
N ALA A 70 -9.89 7.31 -3.53
CA ALA A 70 -9.52 8.44 -2.68
C ALA A 70 -8.91 9.59 -3.49
N LEU A 71 -7.99 9.29 -4.42
CA LEU A 71 -7.38 10.29 -5.28
C LEU A 71 -8.40 10.96 -6.20
N ARG A 72 -9.29 10.18 -6.84
CA ARG A 72 -10.39 10.74 -7.64
C ARG A 72 -11.28 11.68 -6.83
N MET A 73 -11.58 11.33 -5.58
CA MET A 73 -12.39 12.19 -4.70
C MET A 73 -11.69 13.50 -4.36
N ILE A 74 -10.38 13.48 -4.15
CA ILE A 74 -9.58 14.68 -3.83
C ILE A 74 -9.54 15.64 -5.01
N VAL A 75 -9.37 15.10 -6.22
CA VAL A 75 -9.26 15.88 -7.46
C VAL A 75 -10.63 16.34 -7.96
N GLY A 76 -11.70 15.60 -7.62
CA GLY A 76 -13.01 15.79 -8.24
C GLY A 76 -13.05 15.29 -9.69
N ALA A 77 -12.20 14.32 -10.04
CA ALA A 77 -12.06 13.84 -11.42
C ALA A 77 -13.25 12.99 -11.87
N GLY A 78 -13.71 13.24 -13.10
CA GLY A 78 -14.77 12.46 -13.75
C GLY A 78 -14.32 11.05 -14.16
N ARG A 79 -15.28 10.22 -14.58
CA ARG A 79 -15.02 8.81 -14.95
C ARG A 79 -14.06 8.66 -16.15
N TYR A 80 -14.03 9.66 -17.04
CA TYR A 80 -13.20 9.70 -18.25
C TYR A 80 -11.71 9.96 -17.97
N VAL A 81 -11.34 10.45 -16.79
CA VAL A 81 -9.93 10.67 -16.43
C VAL A 81 -9.30 9.35 -15.96
N LEU A 82 -8.23 8.90 -16.61
CA LEU A 82 -7.51 7.69 -16.24
C LEU A 82 -6.88 7.82 -14.85
N ASN A 83 -6.92 6.75 -14.05
CA ASN A 83 -6.33 6.74 -12.71
C ASN A 83 -4.81 6.95 -12.76
N ASP A 84 -4.16 6.46 -13.81
CA ASP A 84 -2.71 6.56 -13.96
C ASP A 84 -2.27 8.00 -14.26
N VAL A 85 -3.10 8.78 -14.95
CA VAL A 85 -2.88 10.22 -15.16
C VAL A 85 -2.94 10.94 -13.82
N ILE A 86 -3.97 10.67 -13.01
CA ILE A 86 -4.08 11.25 -11.65
C ILE A 86 -2.85 10.88 -10.80
N ALA A 87 -2.45 9.61 -10.79
CA ALA A 87 -1.29 9.17 -10.02
C ALA A 87 0.00 9.87 -10.46
N ARG A 88 0.18 10.04 -11.78
CA ARG A 88 1.32 10.72 -12.40
C ARG A 88 1.37 12.21 -12.05
N ASP A 89 0.27 12.93 -12.22
CA ASP A 89 0.20 14.38 -11.98
C ASP A 89 0.49 14.76 -10.52
N PHE A 90 0.09 13.90 -9.58
CA PHE A 90 0.35 14.10 -8.15
C PHE A 90 1.64 13.43 -7.66
N CYS A 91 2.41 12.80 -8.55
CA CYS A 91 3.62 12.02 -8.23
C CYS A 91 3.38 11.06 -7.06
N ILE A 92 2.26 10.32 -7.11
CA ILE A 92 1.87 9.37 -6.07
C ILE A 92 2.20 7.96 -6.54
N GLU A 93 3.17 7.34 -5.86
CA GLU A 93 3.51 5.93 -6.00
C GLU A 93 2.26 5.02 -5.79
N THR A 94 2.24 3.88 -6.47
CA THR A 94 1.17 2.89 -6.28
C THR A 94 1.19 2.31 -4.87
N VAL A 95 0.10 1.67 -4.44
CA VAL A 95 0.08 1.02 -3.11
C VAL A 95 1.17 -0.04 -3.04
N GLU A 96 1.39 -0.78 -4.13
CA GLU A 96 2.43 -1.81 -4.21
C GLU A 96 3.83 -1.24 -4.09
N GLU A 97 4.16 -0.18 -4.85
CA GLU A 97 5.45 0.51 -4.77
C GLU A 97 5.70 1.06 -3.37
N PHE A 98 4.70 1.71 -2.76
CA PHE A 98 4.77 2.21 -1.39
C PHE A 98 5.11 1.08 -0.43
N ILE A 99 4.37 -0.03 -0.49
CA ILE A 99 4.54 -1.19 0.39
C ILE A 99 5.93 -1.80 0.21
N GLN A 100 6.38 -1.99 -1.03
CA GLN A 100 7.72 -2.52 -1.31
C GLN A 100 8.82 -1.60 -0.75
N ARG A 101 8.66 -0.28 -0.87
CA ARG A 101 9.62 0.70 -0.35
C ARG A 101 9.68 0.67 1.18
N ILE A 102 8.53 0.63 1.87
CA ILE A 102 8.52 0.52 3.34
C ILE A 102 8.98 -0.85 3.82
N ALA A 103 8.68 -1.92 3.09
CA ALA A 103 9.11 -3.28 3.42
C ALA A 103 10.63 -3.41 3.31
N ARG A 104 11.24 -2.90 2.23
CA ARG A 104 12.70 -2.81 2.07
C ARG A 104 13.33 -2.15 3.29
N ARG A 105 12.92 -0.92 3.59
CA ARG A 105 13.44 -0.17 4.74
C ARG A 105 13.26 -0.92 6.07
N MET A 106 12.10 -1.55 6.28
CA MET A 106 11.82 -2.31 7.50
C MET A 106 12.76 -3.51 7.66
N TYR A 107 12.97 -4.28 6.59
CA TYR A 107 13.87 -5.44 6.62
C TYR A 107 15.34 -5.02 6.71
N ASP A 108 15.76 -3.97 6.02
CA ASP A 108 17.13 -3.44 6.11
C ASP A 108 17.47 -3.02 7.54
N ILE A 109 16.54 -2.35 8.24
CA ILE A 109 16.69 -1.99 9.65
C ILE A 109 16.77 -3.24 10.54
N ALA A 110 15.95 -4.26 10.27
CA ALA A 110 15.96 -5.50 11.03
C ALA A 110 17.27 -6.30 10.84
N ASP A 111 17.84 -6.27 9.63
CA ASP A 111 19.09 -6.95 9.30
C ASP A 111 20.31 -6.24 9.90
N GLN A 112 20.30 -4.90 9.95
CA GLN A 112 21.38 -4.07 10.51
C GLN A 112 21.31 -3.94 12.04
N GLY A 113 20.16 -4.27 12.64
CA GLY A 113 19.94 -4.12 14.07
C GLY A 113 20.76 -5.10 14.91
N PRO A 114 21.04 -4.78 16.19
CA PRO A 114 21.80 -5.66 17.09
C PRO A 114 20.98 -6.86 17.60
N TYR A 115 19.69 -6.95 17.23
CA TYR A 115 18.76 -7.94 17.77
C TYR A 115 18.58 -9.11 16.80
N GLU A 116 19.21 -10.25 17.11
CA GLU A 116 19.12 -11.47 16.31
C GLU A 116 17.68 -11.97 16.14
N LEU A 117 16.84 -11.79 17.15
CA LEU A 117 15.43 -12.18 17.08
C LEU A 117 14.72 -11.51 15.89
N LEU A 118 14.89 -10.19 15.72
CA LEU A 118 14.24 -9.44 14.65
C LEU A 118 14.76 -9.86 13.27
N ARG A 119 16.07 -10.12 13.16
CA ARG A 119 16.70 -10.64 11.94
C ARG A 119 16.16 -12.03 11.56
N ASN A 120 15.86 -12.85 12.57
CA ASN A 120 15.38 -14.22 12.40
C ASN A 120 13.85 -14.33 12.22
N MET A 121 13.07 -13.27 12.43
CA MET A 121 11.61 -13.30 12.26
C MET A 121 11.16 -13.51 10.80
N ALA A 122 11.97 -13.11 9.83
CA ALA A 122 11.66 -13.29 8.42
C ALA A 122 12.92 -13.58 7.59
N PRO A 123 13.56 -14.75 7.74
CA PRO A 123 14.82 -15.04 7.05
C PRO A 123 14.61 -15.24 5.55
N THR A 124 15.65 -15.01 4.76
CA THR A 124 15.64 -15.21 3.31
C THR A 124 15.62 -16.71 2.99
N HIS A 125 14.45 -17.32 2.98
CA HIS A 125 14.28 -18.74 2.64
C HIS A 125 14.04 -18.93 1.14
N GLU A 126 14.40 -20.13 0.66
CA GLU A 126 13.81 -20.69 -0.54
C GLU A 126 12.30 -20.90 -0.35
N ARG A 127 11.56 -20.84 -1.45
CA ARG A 127 10.10 -20.91 -1.41
C ARG A 127 9.68 -22.27 -0.84
N SER A 128 8.78 -22.27 0.14
CA SER A 128 8.26 -23.50 0.75
C SER A 128 7.73 -24.46 -0.34
N PRO A 129 7.85 -25.79 -0.19
CA PRO A 129 7.27 -26.77 -1.13
C PRO A 129 5.78 -26.57 -1.38
N SER A 130 5.07 -25.92 -0.43
CA SER A 130 3.67 -25.53 -0.58
C SER A 130 3.40 -24.43 -1.62
N GLY A 131 4.44 -23.82 -2.19
CA GLY A 131 4.36 -22.72 -3.17
C GLY A 131 3.86 -21.39 -2.62
N ARG A 132 3.54 -21.31 -1.33
CA ARG A 132 3.02 -20.08 -0.69
C ARG A 132 4.09 -18.99 -0.64
N PRO A 133 3.76 -17.74 -1.03
CA PRO A 133 4.72 -16.65 -0.99
C PRO A 133 5.07 -16.29 0.45
N LEU A 134 6.31 -15.87 0.69
CA LEU A 134 6.76 -15.35 1.98
C LEU A 134 6.76 -13.82 2.00
N PRO A 135 6.59 -13.16 3.17
CA PRO A 135 6.57 -11.70 3.28
C PRO A 135 7.79 -11.00 2.64
N ARG A 136 8.98 -11.57 2.80
CA ARG A 136 10.24 -11.03 2.27
C ARG A 136 10.37 -11.16 0.74
N GLU A 137 9.50 -11.93 0.07
CA GLU A 137 9.42 -11.95 -1.40
C GLU A 137 8.99 -10.61 -2.00
N LEU A 138 8.35 -9.73 -1.23
CA LEU A 138 8.04 -8.36 -1.68
C LEU A 138 9.28 -7.53 -2.00
N VAL A 139 10.42 -7.88 -1.39
CA VAL A 139 11.69 -7.16 -1.56
C VAL A 139 12.56 -7.79 -2.64
N LYS A 140 12.32 -9.04 -3.02
CA LYS A 140 13.05 -9.70 -4.09
C LYS A 140 12.76 -8.96 -5.40
N THR A 141 13.79 -8.39 -6.02
CA THR A 141 13.68 -7.88 -7.39
C THR A 141 13.29 -9.06 -8.29
N PRO A 142 12.27 -8.92 -9.16
CA PRO A 142 12.04 -9.94 -10.18
C PRO A 142 13.34 -10.09 -11.00
N PRO A 143 13.71 -11.30 -11.42
CA PRO A 143 14.85 -11.46 -12.33
C PRO A 143 14.62 -10.58 -13.56
N PRO A 144 15.68 -9.99 -14.14
CA PRO A 144 15.55 -9.29 -15.42
C PRO A 144 14.90 -10.23 -16.42
N LYS A 145 13.88 -9.73 -17.14
CA LYS A 145 13.26 -10.49 -18.22
C LYS A 145 14.32 -10.60 -19.31
N GLU A 146 14.80 -11.82 -19.55
CA GLU A 146 15.53 -12.19 -20.77
C GLU A 146 14.64 -12.04 -22.01
#